data_AF-A0A7X5Y848-F1
#
_entry.id   AF-A0A7X5Y848-F1
#
_cell.length_a   1.000
_cell.length_b   1.000
_cell.length_c   1.000
_cell.angle_alpha   90.00
_cell.angle_beta   90.00
_cell.angle_gamma   90.00
#
_symmetry.space_group_name_H-M   'P 1'
#
loop_
_entity.id
_entity.type
_entity.pdbx_description
1 polymer ?
#
loop_
_entity_poly.entity_id
_entity_poly.type
_entity_poly.pdbx_seq_one_letter_code
_entity_poly.pdbx_strand_id
1 'polypeptide(L)'
;MNPKSQNIISPIPPVLDVLRKDIDWIDDQILDLLEQRYAVVKKVAWAKHRDAEQVLAVRPAREAAILERLSARAIHVPEADVAHIWRSILSLSAHHQRAYRVLVSGPATARAALLSLASARYSGVPVEWLDDQGKALEAAERGEAVLLVAADQASDGLRQGLELIAQHATGCVEHPWALELGRLGSDDHARDGWSPGSWQGKVHQQLPAYPEPRLAREAVQHLADSSGIVPLEEVAGLQALVADAQGGRAVVLQAGDCAERMDAAAQDVHAMVALVDRLGADLEERLGLPAIRIGRLGGQYAKPRSQAAEGEGTARMPAYRGDAVNSRSACPHGRTPDPSRLLTARDQSERVRGWLAGRSIHTSHEALLLDYEAALTRTSKGRSWATSAHSLWLGERTRDVAGAHVEYLRGIANPIGIKCGPTLEAEQLTALLDRLDPDATPGRITLVSRLGAGQVEQRLPSLMAAVRASGRPVLWVCDPMHGNNRSANGTKLRLVPEIIAETEAFVRIAHRSGVVAGGLHLEVTPQPVLECVERLDEATADRPFESLCDPRLNAEQALRVVAAYAAAVECRP
;
A
#
# COMPACT_ATOMS: atom_id res chain seq x y z
N MET A 1 -35.53 -38.22 39.38
CA MET A 1 -36.47 -38.13 38.25
C MET A 1 -37.29 -36.88 38.50
N ASN A 2 -37.11 -35.75 37.82
CA ASN A 2 -37.28 -35.48 36.39
C ASN A 2 -36.60 -34.14 36.04
N PRO A 3 -35.86 -34.02 34.93
CA PRO A 3 -36.14 -32.90 34.03
C PRO A 3 -35.97 -33.26 32.54
N LYS A 4 -37.04 -33.18 31.78
CA LYS A 4 -37.09 -33.02 30.31
C LYS A 4 -38.34 -32.17 30.06
N SER A 5 -38.39 -31.14 29.24
CA SER A 5 -37.57 -30.74 28.10
C SER A 5 -38.06 -29.35 27.68
N GLN A 6 -37.20 -28.33 27.71
CA GLN A 6 -37.44 -27.08 26.99
C GLN A 6 -36.75 -27.19 25.63
N ASN A 7 -37.56 -27.30 24.57
CA ASN A 7 -37.10 -27.13 23.20
C ASN A 7 -36.72 -25.66 23.00
N ILE A 8 -35.42 -25.37 23.02
CA ILE A 8 -34.87 -24.15 22.44
C ILE A 8 -34.66 -24.46 20.95
N ILE A 9 -35.58 -23.99 20.11
CA ILE A 9 -35.40 -23.99 18.66
C ILE A 9 -34.30 -22.96 18.37
N SER A 10 -33.14 -23.45 17.93
CA SER A 10 -32.06 -22.64 17.36
C SER A 10 -32.54 -22.03 16.02
N PRO A 11 -32.20 -20.77 15.68
CA PRO A 11 -32.64 -20.19 14.42
C PRO A 11 -31.91 -20.89 13.27
N ILE A 12 -32.66 -21.47 12.35
CA ILE A 12 -32.16 -21.98 11.08
C ILE A 12 -31.50 -20.78 10.35
N PRO A 13 -30.23 -20.85 9.94
CA PRO A 13 -29.62 -19.78 9.15
C PRO A 13 -30.43 -19.60 7.84
N PRO A 14 -30.67 -18.35 7.39
CA PRO A 14 -31.51 -18.13 6.22
C PRO A 14 -30.90 -18.85 5.02
N VAL A 15 -31.72 -19.68 4.37
CA VAL A 15 -31.38 -20.29 3.08
C VAL A 15 -31.04 -19.15 2.12
N LEU A 16 -29.98 -19.28 1.33
CA LEU A 16 -29.46 -18.25 0.41
C LEU A 16 -30.57 -17.57 -0.43
N ASP A 17 -31.61 -18.30 -0.78
CA ASP A 17 -32.76 -17.80 -1.54
C ASP A 17 -33.62 -16.79 -0.77
N VAL A 18 -33.65 -16.84 0.56
CA VAL A 18 -34.32 -15.83 1.41
C VAL A 18 -33.54 -14.52 1.36
N LEU A 19 -32.21 -14.58 1.54
CA LEU A 19 -31.36 -13.39 1.48
C LEU A 19 -31.40 -12.72 0.10
N ARG A 20 -31.51 -13.50 -0.98
CA ARG A 20 -31.69 -12.97 -2.34
C ARG A 20 -33.02 -12.22 -2.49
N LYS A 21 -34.12 -12.78 -1.96
CA LYS A 21 -35.41 -12.09 -1.94
C LYS A 21 -35.38 -10.81 -1.11
N ASP A 22 -34.61 -10.79 -0.02
CA ASP A 22 -34.42 -9.58 0.77
C ASP A 22 -33.65 -8.51 -0.02
N ILE A 23 -32.65 -8.90 -0.84
CA ILE A 23 -31.98 -7.99 -1.78
C ILE A 23 -32.96 -7.46 -2.82
N ASP A 24 -33.74 -8.33 -3.47
CA ASP A 24 -34.73 -7.92 -4.47
C ASP A 24 -35.71 -6.87 -3.89
N TRP A 25 -36.17 -7.08 -2.65
CA TRP A 25 -37.03 -6.13 -1.94
C TRP A 25 -36.35 -4.80 -1.57
N ILE A 26 -35.04 -4.83 -1.29
CA ILE A 26 -34.25 -3.61 -1.07
C ILE A 26 -34.06 -2.85 -2.38
N ASP A 27 -33.82 -3.56 -3.49
CA ASP A 27 -33.66 -2.97 -4.82
C ASP A 27 -34.94 -2.25 -5.28
N ASP A 28 -36.11 -2.83 -5.01
CA ASP A 28 -37.41 -2.18 -5.23
C ASP A 28 -37.52 -0.86 -4.45
N GLN A 29 -37.10 -0.84 -3.19
CA GLN A 29 -37.10 0.39 -2.38
C GLN A 29 -36.09 1.42 -2.84
N ILE A 30 -34.92 1.00 -3.31
CA ILE A 30 -33.93 1.91 -3.91
C ILE A 30 -34.55 2.58 -5.14
N LEU A 31 -35.24 1.83 -5.99
CA LEU A 31 -35.94 2.38 -7.15
C LEU A 31 -37.02 3.37 -6.75
N ASP A 32 -37.86 3.05 -5.76
CA ASP A 32 -38.89 3.95 -5.24
C ASP A 32 -38.30 5.27 -4.70
N LEU A 33 -37.18 5.19 -3.97
CA LEU A 33 -36.48 6.37 -3.45
C LEU A 33 -35.87 7.21 -4.59
N LEU A 34 -35.36 6.56 -5.63
CA LEU A 34 -34.87 7.25 -6.83
C LEU A 34 -36.02 7.96 -7.55
N GLU A 35 -37.16 7.31 -7.75
CA GLU A 35 -38.37 7.92 -8.35
C GLU A 35 -38.82 9.15 -7.56
N GLN A 36 -38.92 9.04 -6.23
CA GLN A 36 -39.25 10.17 -5.35
C GLN A 36 -38.24 11.32 -5.51
N ARG A 37 -36.95 10.99 -5.55
CA ARG A 37 -35.89 11.98 -5.74
C ARG A 37 -36.03 12.66 -7.10
N TYR A 38 -36.29 11.91 -8.17
CA TYR A 38 -36.50 12.46 -9.52
C TYR A 38 -37.76 13.33 -9.62
N ALA A 39 -38.82 13.02 -8.88
CA ALA A 39 -39.99 13.90 -8.77
C ALA A 39 -39.62 15.26 -8.16
N VAL A 40 -38.74 15.30 -7.14
CA VAL A 40 -38.21 16.56 -6.59
C VAL A 40 -37.30 17.27 -7.59
N VAL A 41 -36.45 16.54 -8.31
CA VAL A 41 -35.58 17.08 -9.37
C VAL A 41 -36.40 17.79 -10.44
N LYS A 42 -37.53 17.23 -10.87
CA LYS A 42 -38.46 17.89 -11.82
C LYS A 42 -39.02 19.22 -11.29
N LYS A 43 -39.33 19.30 -9.99
CA LYS A 43 -39.77 20.55 -9.34
C LYS A 43 -38.65 21.59 -9.30
N VAL A 44 -37.41 21.16 -9.03
CA VAL A 44 -36.22 22.04 -9.07
C VAL A 44 -35.99 22.58 -10.49
N ALA A 45 -36.14 21.74 -11.51
CA ALA A 45 -36.04 22.15 -12.91
C ALA A 45 -37.07 23.25 -13.23
N TRP A 46 -38.33 23.03 -12.86
CA TRP A 46 -39.41 24.01 -13.05
C TRP A 46 -39.12 25.35 -12.36
N ALA A 47 -38.64 25.34 -11.11
CA ALA A 47 -38.30 26.55 -10.37
C ALA A 47 -37.16 27.34 -11.04
N LYS A 48 -36.08 26.66 -11.45
CA LYS A 48 -34.95 27.28 -12.16
C LYS A 48 -35.36 27.94 -13.48
N HIS A 49 -36.29 27.33 -14.23
CA HIS A 49 -36.79 27.91 -15.49
C HIS A 49 -37.62 29.17 -15.27
N ARG A 50 -38.34 29.28 -14.15
CA ARG A 50 -39.22 30.40 -13.84
C ARG A 50 -38.45 31.67 -13.45
N ASP A 51 -37.33 31.53 -12.74
CA ASP A 51 -36.60 32.68 -12.18
C ASP A 51 -35.51 33.24 -13.12
N ALA A 52 -35.40 32.72 -14.35
CA ALA A 52 -34.45 33.14 -15.39
C ALA A 52 -32.97 33.21 -14.92
N GLU A 53 -32.63 32.52 -13.84
CA GLU A 53 -31.26 32.42 -13.35
C GLU A 53 -30.39 31.66 -14.35
N GLN A 54 -29.38 32.33 -14.92
CA GLN A 54 -28.29 31.72 -15.70
C GLN A 54 -27.32 30.94 -14.79
N VAL A 55 -27.83 29.99 -14.02
CA VAL A 55 -27.03 29.19 -13.10
C VAL A 55 -26.85 27.79 -13.67
N LEU A 56 -25.59 27.37 -13.80
CA LEU A 56 -25.21 26.00 -14.20
C LEU A 56 -26.01 24.95 -13.42
N ALA A 57 -26.44 23.89 -14.11
CA ALA A 57 -27.17 22.79 -13.48
C ALA A 57 -26.32 22.06 -12.42
N VAL A 58 -25.01 22.00 -12.66
CA VAL A 58 -24.01 21.42 -11.77
C VAL A 58 -23.57 22.45 -10.73
N ARG A 59 -23.54 22.05 -9.45
CA ARG A 59 -23.08 22.88 -8.34
C ARG A 59 -21.99 22.12 -7.56
N PRO A 60 -20.71 22.26 -7.92
CA PRO A 60 -19.62 21.43 -7.37
C PRO A 60 -19.54 21.47 -5.83
N ALA A 61 -19.67 22.65 -5.21
CA ALA A 61 -19.64 22.79 -3.76
C ALA A 61 -20.82 22.06 -3.06
N ARG A 62 -22.00 22.06 -3.69
CA ARG A 62 -23.16 21.34 -3.16
C ARG A 62 -23.01 19.83 -3.33
N GLU A 63 -22.44 19.39 -4.45
CA GLU A 63 -22.12 17.98 -4.67
C GLU A 63 -21.12 17.48 -3.64
N ALA A 64 -20.03 18.22 -3.40
CA ALA A 64 -19.05 17.97 -2.34
C ALA A 64 -19.71 17.76 -0.96
N ALA A 65 -20.51 18.73 -0.51
CA ALA A 65 -21.20 18.65 0.78
C ALA A 65 -22.20 17.49 0.88
N ILE A 66 -22.84 17.12 -0.24
CA ILE A 66 -23.73 15.94 -0.29
C ILE A 66 -22.92 14.66 -0.09
N LEU A 67 -21.80 14.51 -0.78
CA LEU A 67 -20.96 13.32 -0.71
C LEU A 67 -20.38 13.15 0.70
N GLU A 68 -19.78 14.21 1.27
CA GLU A 68 -19.24 14.19 2.63
C GLU A 68 -20.29 13.75 3.66
N ARG A 69 -21.49 14.35 3.61
CA ARG A 69 -22.59 14.01 4.52
C ARG A 69 -23.07 12.56 4.36
N LEU A 70 -23.06 12.02 3.14
CA LEU A 70 -23.54 10.66 2.88
C LEU A 70 -22.49 9.62 3.25
N SER A 71 -21.22 9.87 2.94
CA SER A 71 -20.09 9.04 3.37
C SER A 71 -20.05 8.91 4.88
N ALA A 72 -20.21 10.02 5.61
CA ALA A 72 -20.26 10.02 7.08
C ALA A 72 -21.43 9.21 7.68
N ARG A 73 -22.48 8.92 6.89
CA ARG A 73 -23.66 8.15 7.34
C ARG A 73 -23.64 6.69 6.91
N ALA A 74 -22.78 6.32 5.97
CA ALA A 74 -22.72 4.96 5.43
C ALA A 74 -22.11 4.01 6.46
N ILE A 75 -22.79 2.88 6.71
CA ILE A 75 -22.35 1.87 7.70
C ILE A 75 -21.82 0.62 6.99
N HIS A 76 -22.50 0.18 5.94
CA HIS A 76 -22.19 -1.06 5.22
C HIS A 76 -21.68 -0.83 3.78
N VAL A 77 -21.69 0.42 3.31
CA VAL A 77 -21.26 0.78 1.95
C VAL A 77 -19.94 1.55 2.05
N PRO A 78 -18.86 1.12 1.36
CA PRO A 78 -17.59 1.85 1.34
C PRO A 78 -17.75 3.29 0.84
N GLU A 79 -16.95 4.21 1.38
CA GLU A 79 -17.01 5.63 1.01
C GLU A 79 -16.78 5.87 -0.50
N ALA A 80 -15.89 5.10 -1.13
CA ALA A 80 -15.65 5.17 -2.57
C ALA A 80 -16.90 4.79 -3.40
N ASP A 81 -17.65 3.80 -2.94
CA ASP A 81 -18.88 3.34 -3.59
C ASP A 81 -20.02 4.34 -3.37
N VAL A 82 -20.10 4.95 -2.18
CA VAL A 82 -20.98 6.10 -1.93
C VAL A 82 -20.66 7.22 -2.91
N ALA A 83 -19.39 7.56 -3.10
CA ALA A 83 -19.00 8.60 -4.05
C ALA A 83 -19.37 8.22 -5.50
N HIS A 84 -19.15 6.98 -5.93
CA HIS A 84 -19.45 6.54 -7.30
C HIS A 84 -20.95 6.51 -7.59
N ILE A 85 -21.73 5.86 -6.72
CA ILE A 85 -23.19 5.73 -6.85
C ILE A 85 -23.82 7.12 -6.85
N TRP A 86 -23.47 7.97 -5.89
CA TRP A 86 -24.09 9.29 -5.79
C TRP A 86 -23.61 10.27 -6.86
N ARG A 87 -22.38 10.19 -7.36
CA ARG A 87 -21.95 10.99 -8.53
C ARG A 87 -22.77 10.65 -9.77
N SER A 88 -23.07 9.38 -10.00
CA SER A 88 -23.93 8.95 -11.12
C SER A 88 -25.35 9.50 -10.97
N ILE A 89 -25.95 9.35 -9.78
CA ILE A 89 -27.28 9.90 -9.48
C ILE A 89 -27.30 11.43 -9.64
N LEU A 90 -26.31 12.13 -9.08
CA LEU A 90 -26.22 13.60 -9.13
C LEU A 90 -26.03 14.11 -10.56
N SER A 91 -25.17 13.47 -11.35
CA SER A 91 -24.89 13.86 -12.74
C SER A 91 -26.11 13.70 -13.62
N LEU A 92 -26.77 12.54 -13.57
CA LEU A 92 -28.01 12.27 -14.32
C LEU A 92 -29.15 13.21 -13.89
N SER A 93 -29.23 13.53 -12.60
CA SER A 93 -30.25 14.43 -12.08
C SER A 93 -30.02 15.88 -12.46
N ALA A 94 -28.76 16.32 -12.53
CA ALA A 94 -28.42 17.64 -13.05
C ALA A 94 -28.78 17.71 -14.54
N HIS A 95 -28.52 16.64 -15.30
CA HIS A 95 -28.84 16.57 -16.72
C HIS A 95 -30.35 16.59 -16.98
N HIS A 96 -31.14 15.94 -16.13
CA HIS A 96 -32.61 16.00 -16.18
C HIS A 96 -33.19 17.36 -15.77
N GLN A 97 -32.47 18.17 -14.99
CA GLN A 97 -32.91 19.54 -14.69
C GLN A 97 -32.74 20.46 -15.88
N ARG A 98 -31.64 20.29 -16.60
CA ARG A 98 -31.33 21.02 -17.82
C ARG A 98 -30.27 20.22 -18.57
N ALA A 99 -30.58 19.84 -19.81
CA ALA A 99 -29.61 19.13 -20.63
C ALA A 99 -28.34 19.98 -20.79
N TYR A 100 -27.21 19.34 -20.55
CA TYR A 100 -25.88 19.91 -20.75
C TYR A 100 -24.98 18.82 -21.32
N ARG A 101 -23.89 19.24 -21.94
CA ARG A 101 -22.82 18.36 -22.43
C ARG A 101 -21.52 18.63 -21.70
N VAL A 102 -20.62 17.67 -21.70
CA VAL A 102 -19.27 17.82 -21.20
C VAL A 102 -18.34 17.99 -22.39
N LEU A 103 -17.71 19.15 -22.50
CA LEU A 103 -16.71 19.41 -23.53
C LEU A 103 -15.34 19.16 -22.94
N VAL A 104 -14.54 18.35 -23.62
CA VAL A 104 -13.19 17.99 -23.21
C VAL A 104 -12.22 18.58 -24.22
N SER A 105 -11.21 19.29 -23.73
CA SER A 105 -10.14 19.86 -24.54
C SER A 105 -8.78 19.58 -23.89
N GLY A 106 -7.79 19.28 -24.72
CA GLY A 106 -6.43 18.96 -24.28
C GLY A 106 -5.55 18.51 -25.44
N PRO A 107 -4.36 17.95 -25.17
CA PRO A 107 -3.52 17.40 -26.22
C PRO A 107 -4.15 16.15 -26.85
N ALA A 108 -4.05 16.02 -28.18
CA ALA A 108 -4.62 14.88 -28.92
C ALA A 108 -4.14 13.51 -28.39
N THR A 109 -2.92 13.46 -27.84
CA THR A 109 -2.32 12.28 -27.20
C THR A 109 -3.08 11.83 -25.94
N ALA A 110 -3.76 12.74 -25.25
CA ALA A 110 -4.55 12.45 -24.04
C ALA A 110 -6.05 12.30 -24.31
N ARG A 111 -6.50 12.44 -25.57
CA ARG A 111 -7.92 12.45 -25.96
C ARG A 111 -8.70 11.26 -25.42
N ALA A 112 -8.18 10.04 -25.62
CA ALA A 112 -8.86 8.83 -25.16
C ALA A 112 -8.99 8.78 -23.62
N ALA A 113 -7.93 9.13 -22.91
CA ALA A 113 -7.90 9.10 -21.44
C ALA A 113 -8.83 10.16 -20.83
N LEU A 114 -8.78 11.40 -21.34
CA LEU A 114 -9.61 12.49 -20.84
C LEU A 114 -11.10 12.26 -21.14
N LEU A 115 -11.43 11.74 -22.33
CA LEU A 115 -12.80 11.34 -22.65
C LEU A 115 -13.26 10.21 -21.71
N SER A 116 -12.43 9.20 -21.47
CA SER A 116 -12.78 8.10 -20.55
C SER A 116 -13.04 8.59 -19.12
N LEU A 117 -12.19 9.49 -18.60
CA LEU A 117 -12.36 10.06 -17.27
C LEU A 117 -13.60 10.95 -17.18
N ALA A 118 -13.84 11.77 -18.19
CA ALA A 118 -15.03 12.61 -18.27
C ALA A 118 -16.31 11.76 -18.33
N SER A 119 -16.33 10.69 -19.13
CA SER A 119 -17.45 9.75 -19.22
C SER A 119 -17.68 9.02 -17.89
N ALA A 120 -16.63 8.64 -17.17
CA ALA A 120 -16.77 8.02 -15.85
C ALA A 120 -17.32 9.00 -14.80
N ARG A 121 -16.89 10.26 -14.82
CA ARG A 121 -17.29 11.30 -13.86
C ARG A 121 -18.72 11.82 -14.08
N TYR A 122 -19.11 11.94 -15.35
CA TYR A 122 -20.41 12.47 -15.80
C TYR A 122 -21.21 11.39 -16.51
N SER A 123 -21.33 10.23 -15.86
CA SER A 123 -22.03 9.06 -16.43
C SER A 123 -23.43 9.42 -16.93
N GLY A 124 -23.75 8.98 -18.15
CA GLY A 124 -25.02 9.24 -18.84
C GLY A 124 -25.20 10.66 -19.39
N VAL A 125 -24.17 11.51 -19.32
CA VAL A 125 -24.15 12.84 -19.97
C VAL A 125 -23.32 12.75 -21.25
N PRO A 126 -23.73 13.40 -22.37
CA PRO A 126 -22.91 13.44 -23.58
C PRO A 126 -21.54 14.08 -23.31
N VAL A 127 -20.47 13.36 -23.65
CA VAL A 127 -19.08 13.82 -23.54
C VAL A 127 -18.49 13.93 -24.94
N GLU A 128 -18.01 15.12 -25.28
CA GLU A 128 -17.50 15.46 -26.61
C GLU A 128 -16.10 16.05 -26.50
N TRP A 129 -15.23 15.68 -27.45
CA TRP A 129 -13.92 16.33 -27.59
C TRP A 129 -14.06 17.57 -28.47
N LEU A 130 -13.45 18.69 -28.07
CA LEU A 130 -13.43 19.90 -28.84
C LEU A 130 -11.99 20.41 -29.01
N ASP A 131 -11.54 20.50 -30.26
CA ASP A 131 -10.20 20.99 -30.59
C ASP A 131 -10.08 22.53 -30.47
N ASP A 132 -11.20 23.23 -30.58
CA ASP A 132 -11.28 24.71 -30.53
C ASP A 132 -11.65 25.17 -29.11
N GLN A 133 -10.63 25.51 -28.32
CA GLN A 133 -10.78 25.96 -26.92
C GLN A 133 -11.66 27.21 -26.78
N GLY A 134 -11.66 28.10 -27.77
CA GLY A 134 -12.47 29.33 -27.74
C GLY A 134 -13.96 29.02 -27.78
N LYS A 135 -14.38 28.14 -28.71
CA LYS A 135 -15.77 27.67 -28.78
C LYS A 135 -16.20 26.88 -27.54
N ALA A 136 -15.25 26.16 -26.92
CA ALA A 136 -15.50 25.41 -25.70
C ALA A 136 -15.81 26.35 -24.52
N LEU A 137 -15.03 27.43 -24.41
CA LEU A 137 -15.22 28.46 -23.39
C LEU A 137 -16.55 29.21 -23.59
N GLU A 138 -16.85 29.63 -24.82
CA GLU A 138 -18.12 30.30 -25.14
C GLU A 138 -19.36 29.45 -24.77
N ALA A 139 -19.31 28.14 -25.02
CA ALA A 139 -20.39 27.23 -24.64
C ALA A 139 -20.51 27.06 -23.11
N ALA A 140 -19.39 27.11 -22.39
CA ALA A 140 -19.38 27.08 -20.92
C ALA A 140 -19.91 28.40 -20.33
N GLU A 141 -19.54 29.56 -20.89
CA GLU A 141 -20.03 30.88 -20.50
C GLU A 141 -21.54 31.03 -20.71
N ARG A 142 -22.09 30.44 -21.77
CA ARG A 142 -23.55 30.37 -22.00
C ARG A 142 -24.27 29.35 -21.11
N GLY A 143 -23.54 28.58 -20.29
CA GLY A 143 -24.09 27.54 -19.42
C GLY A 143 -24.66 26.34 -20.19
N GLU A 144 -24.22 26.13 -21.43
CA GLU A 144 -24.65 25.05 -22.33
C GLU A 144 -23.76 23.79 -22.17
N ALA A 145 -22.57 23.96 -21.61
CA ALA A 145 -21.60 22.91 -21.42
C ALA A 145 -20.80 23.04 -20.12
N VAL A 146 -20.30 21.92 -19.61
CA VAL A 146 -19.21 21.87 -18.64
C VAL A 146 -17.93 21.67 -19.42
N LEU A 147 -16.98 22.61 -19.33
CA LEU A 147 -15.69 22.51 -19.99
C LEU A 147 -14.65 21.88 -19.06
N LEU A 148 -14.01 20.81 -19.54
CA LEU A 148 -12.85 20.16 -18.93
C LEU A 148 -11.63 20.44 -19.80
N VAL A 149 -10.63 21.13 -19.24
CA VAL A 149 -9.37 21.42 -19.93
C VAL A 149 -8.20 20.84 -19.15
N ALA A 150 -7.25 20.26 -19.87
CA ALA A 150 -5.97 19.85 -19.28
C ALA A 150 -5.21 21.07 -18.73
N ALA A 151 -4.77 20.99 -17.47
CA ALA A 151 -4.18 22.09 -16.70
C ALA A 151 -2.97 22.77 -17.36
N ASP A 152 -2.22 21.98 -18.12
CA ASP A 152 -0.92 22.28 -18.70
C ASP A 152 -1.00 23.10 -20.00
N GLN A 153 -2.21 23.32 -20.55
CA GLN A 153 -2.42 24.01 -21.83
C GLN A 153 -3.43 25.16 -21.75
N ALA A 154 -3.76 25.64 -20.54
CA ALA A 154 -4.60 26.82 -20.40
C ALA A 154 -3.84 28.07 -20.83
N SER A 155 -4.25 28.69 -21.94
CA SER A 155 -3.75 30.02 -22.33
C SER A 155 -4.02 31.04 -21.21
N ASP A 156 -3.22 32.11 -21.12
CA ASP A 156 -3.43 33.15 -20.10
C ASP A 156 -4.85 33.76 -20.18
N GLY A 157 -5.44 33.83 -21.38
CA GLY A 157 -6.83 34.22 -21.59
C GLY A 157 -7.85 33.19 -21.06
N LEU A 158 -7.56 31.89 -21.15
CA LEU A 158 -8.40 30.82 -20.58
C LEU A 158 -8.30 30.80 -19.04
N ARG A 159 -7.13 31.08 -18.46
CA ARG A 159 -6.96 31.22 -17.02
C ARG A 159 -7.77 32.39 -16.47
N GLN A 160 -7.71 33.56 -17.13
CA GLN A 160 -8.55 34.71 -16.78
C GLN A 160 -10.05 34.44 -16.96
N GLY A 161 -10.45 33.71 -18.02
CA GLY A 161 -11.84 33.31 -18.22
C GLY A 161 -12.36 32.35 -17.13
N LEU A 162 -11.56 31.35 -16.73
CA LEU A 162 -11.88 30.42 -15.65
C LEU A 162 -11.92 31.10 -14.27
N GLU A 163 -11.04 32.08 -14.02
CA GLU A 163 -11.08 32.93 -12.82
C GLU A 163 -12.33 33.82 -12.79
N LEU A 164 -12.74 34.42 -13.92
CA LEU A 164 -13.97 35.21 -14.01
C LEU A 164 -15.23 34.36 -13.80
N ILE A 165 -15.24 33.13 -14.32
CA ILE A 165 -16.33 32.16 -14.13
C ILE A 165 -16.37 31.68 -12.68
N ALA A 166 -15.21 31.44 -12.04
CA ALA A 166 -15.15 31.12 -10.61
C ALA A 166 -15.65 32.30 -9.75
N GLN A 167 -15.33 33.54 -10.11
CA GLN A 167 -15.81 34.74 -9.42
C GLN A 167 -17.33 34.98 -9.59
N HIS A 168 -17.90 34.64 -10.75
CA HIS A 168 -19.36 34.72 -10.98
C HIS A 168 -20.14 33.54 -10.40
N ALA A 169 -19.54 32.34 -10.33
CA ALA A 169 -20.20 31.14 -9.85
C ALA A 169 -20.15 30.96 -8.32
N THR A 170 -19.20 31.63 -7.64
CA THR A 170 -19.05 31.54 -6.18
C THR A 170 -18.83 32.91 -5.57
N GLY A 171 -19.92 33.55 -5.13
CA GLY A 171 -19.82 34.40 -3.95
C GLY A 171 -19.33 33.55 -2.78
N CYS A 172 -18.22 33.96 -2.17
CA CYS A 172 -17.47 33.31 -1.09
C CYS A 172 -16.35 32.35 -1.54
N VAL A 173 -15.13 32.89 -1.56
CA VAL A 173 -13.88 32.14 -1.48
C VAL A 173 -13.74 31.64 -0.04
N GLU A 174 -13.83 30.33 0.17
CA GLU A 174 -13.21 29.58 1.28
C GLU A 174 -13.45 28.06 1.08
N HIS A 175 -12.86 27.46 0.04
CA HIS A 175 -12.62 26.00 0.05
C HIS A 175 -11.53 25.61 -0.99
N PRO A 176 -10.62 24.66 -0.69
CA PRO A 176 -9.42 24.37 -1.51
C PRO A 176 -9.66 23.73 -2.89
N TRP A 177 -10.90 23.63 -3.35
CA TRP A 177 -11.25 22.85 -4.56
C TRP A 177 -11.57 23.71 -5.78
N ALA A 178 -11.42 25.04 -5.67
CA ALA A 178 -11.59 25.95 -6.81
C ALA A 178 -10.33 26.08 -7.70
N LEU A 179 -9.20 25.46 -7.31
CA LEU A 179 -7.92 25.51 -8.02
C LEU A 179 -7.14 24.20 -7.82
N GLU A 180 -7.65 23.07 -8.29
CA GLU A 180 -6.88 21.82 -8.40
C GLU A 180 -6.26 21.68 -9.81
N LEU A 181 -5.67 22.76 -10.33
CA LEU A 181 -4.92 22.81 -11.59
C LEU A 181 -3.55 23.42 -11.32
N GLY A 182 -2.63 22.61 -10.78
CA GLY A 182 -1.29 23.11 -10.48
C GLY A 182 -0.48 22.21 -9.56
N ARG A 183 -0.33 20.93 -9.92
CA ARG A 183 0.78 20.01 -9.57
C ARG A 183 0.50 18.62 -10.16
N LEU A 184 0.38 18.56 -11.48
CA LEU A 184 0.72 17.35 -12.22
C LEU A 184 2.24 17.38 -12.34
N GLY A 185 2.92 16.72 -11.40
CA GLY A 185 4.29 16.27 -11.67
C GLY A 185 4.26 15.42 -12.94
N SER A 186 5.34 15.52 -13.71
CA SER A 186 5.57 14.83 -14.97
C SER A 186 4.91 13.46 -15.06
N ASP A 187 4.19 13.23 -16.17
CA ASP A 187 3.90 11.88 -16.66
C ASP A 187 5.23 11.15 -16.93
N ASP A 188 5.78 10.46 -15.93
CA ASP A 188 7.00 9.63 -16.07
C ASP A 188 6.72 8.13 -16.29
N HIS A 189 5.46 7.67 -16.23
CA HIS A 189 5.19 6.22 -16.33
C HIS A 189 4.66 5.76 -17.69
N ALA A 190 4.15 6.65 -18.54
CA ALA A 190 3.73 6.29 -19.91
C ALA A 190 4.88 6.34 -20.94
N ARG A 191 6.06 6.89 -20.60
CA ARG A 191 7.17 7.09 -21.54
C ARG A 191 8.07 5.87 -21.76
N ASP A 192 7.94 4.83 -20.94
CA ASP A 192 8.98 3.77 -20.82
C ASP A 192 8.45 2.32 -20.93
N GLY A 193 7.24 2.15 -21.46
CA GLY A 193 6.62 0.83 -21.69
C GLY A 193 6.30 0.01 -20.43
N TRP A 194 6.23 0.66 -19.26
CA TRP A 194 5.90 0.00 -18.01
C TRP A 194 4.39 -0.27 -17.88
N SER A 195 4.06 -1.41 -17.27
CA SER A 195 2.73 -1.74 -16.77
C SER A 195 2.88 -2.64 -15.54
N PRO A 196 1.82 -2.83 -14.72
CA PRO A 196 1.88 -3.77 -13.61
C PRO A 196 2.31 -5.19 -14.03
N GLY A 197 2.07 -5.60 -15.29
CA GLY A 197 2.49 -6.90 -15.84
C GLY A 197 3.85 -6.91 -16.55
N SER A 198 4.51 -5.76 -16.72
CA SER A 198 5.78 -5.65 -17.49
C SER A 198 6.91 -6.54 -16.95
N TRP A 199 6.89 -6.89 -15.66
CA TRP A 199 7.83 -7.80 -15.03
C TRP A 199 7.82 -9.22 -15.63
N GLN A 200 6.70 -9.66 -16.23
CA GLN A 200 6.56 -11.00 -16.81
C GLN A 200 7.54 -11.24 -17.97
N GLY A 201 7.98 -10.17 -18.64
CA GLY A 201 8.99 -10.21 -19.69
C GLY A 201 10.44 -10.22 -19.17
N LYS A 202 10.66 -10.25 -17.85
CA LYS A 202 11.99 -10.21 -17.24
C LYS A 202 12.37 -11.54 -16.60
N VAL A 203 13.67 -11.73 -16.40
CA VAL A 203 14.19 -12.84 -15.60
C VAL A 203 13.72 -12.67 -14.17
N HIS A 204 13.16 -13.73 -13.60
CA HIS A 204 12.67 -13.74 -12.21
C HIS A 204 13.27 -14.89 -11.43
N GLN A 205 13.35 -14.70 -10.12
CA GLN A 205 13.76 -15.72 -9.16
C GLN A 205 12.69 -15.83 -8.08
N GLN A 206 12.70 -16.94 -7.34
CA GLN A 206 11.87 -17.16 -6.15
C GLN A 206 10.34 -17.24 -6.36
N LEU A 207 9.83 -16.98 -7.56
CA LEU A 207 8.41 -17.18 -7.88
C LEU A 207 8.01 -18.66 -7.81
N PRO A 208 6.77 -18.95 -7.37
CA PRO A 208 6.25 -20.30 -7.33
C PRO A 208 6.02 -20.87 -8.73
N ALA A 209 6.37 -22.14 -8.92
CA ALA A 209 5.97 -22.90 -10.09
C ALA A 209 4.63 -23.60 -9.80
N TYR A 210 3.51 -22.98 -10.24
CA TYR A 210 2.19 -23.56 -10.09
C TYR A 210 2.00 -24.75 -11.06
N PRO A 211 1.57 -25.94 -10.58
CA PRO A 211 1.34 -27.09 -11.45
C PRO A 211 0.27 -26.85 -12.53
N GLU A 212 -0.71 -26.00 -12.22
CA GLU A 212 -1.85 -25.68 -13.08
C GLU A 212 -1.87 -24.18 -13.42
N PRO A 213 -1.16 -23.74 -14.48
CA PRO A 213 -1.06 -22.32 -14.84
C PRO A 213 -2.41 -21.64 -15.13
N ARG A 214 -3.44 -22.39 -15.54
CA ARG A 214 -4.79 -21.85 -15.74
C ARG A 214 -5.40 -21.37 -14.43
N LEU A 215 -5.29 -22.16 -13.36
CA LEU A 215 -5.80 -21.80 -12.03
C LEU A 215 -5.05 -20.60 -11.45
N ALA A 216 -3.75 -20.48 -11.72
CA ALA A 216 -2.97 -19.29 -11.35
C ALA A 216 -3.50 -18.03 -12.04
N ARG A 217 -3.76 -18.08 -13.37
CA ARG A 217 -4.34 -16.94 -14.09
C ARG A 217 -5.73 -16.57 -13.58
N GLU A 218 -6.56 -17.54 -13.23
CA GLU A 218 -7.89 -17.30 -12.67
C GLU A 218 -7.84 -16.63 -11.30
N ALA A 219 -6.96 -17.10 -10.41
CA ALA A 219 -6.75 -16.46 -9.11
C ALA A 219 -6.23 -15.01 -9.28
N VAL A 220 -5.26 -14.80 -10.18
CA VAL A 220 -4.71 -13.46 -10.47
C VAL A 220 -5.76 -12.51 -11.04
N GLN A 221 -6.61 -12.99 -11.97
CA GLN A 221 -7.70 -12.18 -12.52
C GLN A 221 -8.71 -11.79 -11.43
N HIS A 222 -9.06 -12.73 -10.54
CA HIS A 222 -9.95 -12.44 -9.43
C HIS A 222 -9.39 -11.36 -8.49
N LEU A 223 -8.09 -11.40 -8.18
CA LEU A 223 -7.42 -10.35 -7.41
C LEU A 223 -7.43 -9.00 -8.15
N ALA A 224 -7.25 -9.00 -9.46
CA ALA A 224 -7.26 -7.80 -10.29
C ALA A 224 -8.64 -7.12 -10.30
N ASP A 225 -9.71 -7.91 -10.34
CA ASP A 225 -11.10 -7.44 -10.33
C ASP A 225 -11.58 -6.98 -8.93
N SER A 226 -10.82 -7.32 -7.88
CA SER A 226 -11.18 -6.99 -6.50
C SER A 226 -10.84 -5.54 -6.11
N SER A 227 -11.31 -5.05 -4.96
CA SER A 227 -10.83 -3.77 -4.40
C SER A 227 -9.38 -3.86 -3.92
N GLY A 228 -8.70 -2.71 -3.87
CA GLY A 228 -7.40 -2.59 -3.19
C GLY A 228 -7.54 -2.70 -1.68
N ILE A 229 -6.47 -3.12 -0.98
CA ILE A 229 -6.49 -3.34 0.48
C ILE A 229 -6.21 -2.04 1.24
N VAL A 230 -5.21 -1.26 0.79
CA VAL A 230 -4.87 0.03 1.39
C VAL A 230 -5.33 1.20 0.51
N PRO A 231 -5.90 2.27 1.09
CA PRO A 231 -6.21 3.49 0.35
C PRO A 231 -4.94 4.21 -0.15
N LEU A 232 -5.04 4.86 -1.31
CA LEU A 232 -3.92 5.52 -1.99
C LEU A 232 -3.37 6.71 -1.18
N GLU A 233 -4.26 7.43 -0.51
CA GLU A 233 -3.97 8.56 0.35
C GLU A 233 -3.13 8.16 1.58
N GLU A 234 -3.35 6.96 2.13
CA GLU A 234 -2.55 6.46 3.25
C GLU A 234 -1.14 6.10 2.80
N VAL A 235 -0.97 5.60 1.57
CA VAL A 235 0.34 5.36 0.96
C VAL A 235 1.12 6.66 0.76
N ALA A 236 0.46 7.67 0.19
CA ALA A 236 1.06 9.00 0.01
C ALA A 236 1.40 9.66 1.36
N GLY A 237 0.55 9.48 2.37
CA GLY A 237 0.82 9.92 3.74
C GLY A 237 2.08 9.28 4.33
N LEU A 238 2.25 7.95 4.18
CA LEU A 238 3.47 7.27 4.61
C LEU A 238 4.71 7.81 3.87
N GLN A 239 4.62 8.09 2.57
CA GLN A 239 5.75 8.68 1.83
C GLN A 239 6.19 10.01 2.42
N ALA A 240 5.26 10.90 2.78
CA ALA A 240 5.58 12.15 3.45
C ALA A 240 6.26 11.94 4.81
N LEU A 241 5.77 10.99 5.61
CA LEU A 241 6.37 10.63 6.90
C LEU A 241 7.80 10.09 6.73
N VAL A 242 8.04 9.21 5.74
CA VAL A 242 9.40 8.71 5.45
C VAL A 242 10.32 9.86 5.03
N ALA A 243 9.83 10.85 4.27
CA ALA A 243 10.59 12.05 3.94
C ALA A 243 10.96 12.90 5.18
N ASP A 244 10.09 12.94 6.20
CA ASP A 244 10.43 13.55 7.49
C ASP A 244 11.54 12.79 8.22
N ALA A 245 11.50 11.46 8.21
CA ALA A 245 12.57 10.63 8.79
C ALA A 245 13.90 10.81 8.04
N GLN A 246 13.88 10.97 6.72
CA GLN A 246 15.07 11.28 5.92
C GLN A 246 15.72 12.60 6.36
N GLY A 247 14.90 13.57 6.76
CA GLY A 247 15.33 14.86 7.31
C GLY A 247 15.67 14.84 8.80
N GLY A 248 15.64 13.68 9.47
CA GLY A 248 15.90 13.55 10.90
C GLY A 248 14.80 14.13 11.81
N ARG A 249 13.58 14.32 11.29
CA ARG A 249 12.42 14.83 12.05
C ARG A 249 11.54 13.73 12.64
N ALA A 250 11.82 12.47 12.30
CA ALA A 250 11.11 11.30 12.78
C ALA A 250 12.05 10.08 12.76
N VAL A 251 11.67 9.01 13.45
CA VAL A 251 12.37 7.71 13.43
C VAL A 251 11.43 6.63 12.92
N VAL A 252 11.91 5.75 12.03
CA VAL A 252 11.12 4.60 11.55
C VAL A 252 11.32 3.40 12.45
N LEU A 253 10.21 2.77 12.84
CA LEU A 253 10.21 1.43 13.38
C LEU A 253 9.41 0.53 12.45
N GLN A 254 10.11 -0.32 11.70
CA GLN A 254 9.50 -1.39 10.94
C GLN A 254 9.62 -2.71 11.71
N ALA A 255 8.52 -3.31 12.15
CA ALA A 255 8.58 -4.50 13.01
C ALA A 255 7.39 -5.45 12.80
N GLY A 256 7.63 -6.73 12.99
CA GLY A 256 6.58 -7.76 12.99
C GLY A 256 7.14 -9.16 12.74
N ASP A 257 6.30 -10.07 12.28
CA ASP A 257 6.72 -11.45 12.06
C ASP A 257 7.71 -11.61 10.88
N CYS A 258 8.48 -12.69 10.91
CA CYS A 258 9.30 -13.10 9.77
C CYS A 258 8.41 -13.52 8.59
N ALA A 259 7.42 -14.37 8.87
CA ALA A 259 6.36 -14.78 7.97
C ALA A 259 5.06 -14.87 8.77
N GLU A 260 4.04 -14.15 8.33
CA GLU A 260 2.72 -14.16 8.95
C GLU A 260 2.01 -15.49 8.67
N ARG A 261 1.06 -15.83 9.56
CA ARG A 261 0.16 -16.96 9.39
C ARG A 261 -1.16 -16.48 8.80
N MET A 262 -1.67 -17.16 7.78
CA MET A 262 -2.99 -16.81 7.22
C MET A 262 -4.15 -17.19 8.14
N ASP A 263 -3.92 -18.04 9.14
CA ASP A 263 -4.90 -18.43 10.15
C ASP A 263 -4.84 -17.57 11.44
N ALA A 264 -4.09 -16.47 11.43
CA ALA A 264 -3.99 -15.57 12.58
C ALA A 264 -5.36 -14.96 12.92
N ALA A 265 -5.69 -14.94 14.21
CA ALA A 265 -6.90 -14.31 14.72
C ALA A 265 -6.66 -12.83 15.06
N ALA A 266 -7.76 -12.09 15.28
CA ALA A 266 -7.68 -10.68 15.67
C ALA A 266 -6.83 -10.47 16.94
N GLN A 267 -6.85 -11.41 17.89
CA GLN A 267 -6.05 -11.31 19.11
C GLN A 267 -4.55 -11.37 18.83
N ASP A 268 -4.11 -12.21 17.89
CA ASP A 268 -2.71 -12.34 17.50
C ASP A 268 -2.20 -11.01 16.89
N VAL A 269 -2.99 -10.44 16.00
CA VAL A 269 -2.68 -9.16 15.33
C VAL A 269 -2.67 -8.02 16.33
N HIS A 270 -3.66 -7.92 17.22
CA HIS A 270 -3.67 -6.90 18.26
C HIS A 270 -2.47 -7.01 19.21
N ALA A 271 -2.05 -8.25 19.56
CA ALA A 271 -0.86 -8.46 20.39
C ALA A 271 0.42 -8.01 19.68
N MET A 272 0.55 -8.29 18.37
CA MET A 272 1.67 -7.80 17.57
C MET A 272 1.67 -6.27 17.50
N VAL A 273 0.53 -5.65 17.20
CA VAL A 273 0.41 -4.20 17.12
C VAL A 273 0.74 -3.54 18.47
N ALA A 274 0.27 -4.09 19.58
CA ALA A 274 0.60 -3.58 20.92
C ALA A 274 2.10 -3.66 21.21
N LEU A 275 2.81 -4.69 20.71
CA LEU A 275 4.26 -4.76 20.81
C LEU A 275 4.95 -3.69 19.94
N VAL A 276 4.54 -3.51 18.69
CA VAL A 276 5.08 -2.47 17.81
C VAL A 276 4.84 -1.07 18.40
N ASP A 277 3.64 -0.81 18.93
CA ASP A 277 3.28 0.44 19.59
C ASP A 277 4.18 0.71 20.80
N ARG A 278 4.42 -0.31 21.64
CA ARG A 278 5.30 -0.21 22.82
C ARG A 278 6.74 0.11 22.41
N LEU A 279 7.28 -0.57 21.41
CA LEU A 279 8.64 -0.33 20.91
C LEU A 279 8.76 1.08 20.31
N GLY A 280 7.74 1.54 19.57
CA GLY A 280 7.70 2.89 19.02
C GLY A 280 7.63 3.97 20.10
N ALA A 281 6.86 3.73 21.16
CA ALA A 281 6.75 4.65 22.29
C ALA A 281 8.08 4.75 23.07
N ASP A 282 8.80 3.65 23.24
CA ASP A 282 10.15 3.66 23.86
C ASP A 282 11.17 4.42 23.00
N LEU A 283 11.09 4.33 21.66
CA LEU A 283 11.89 5.18 20.76
C LEU A 283 11.53 6.67 20.91
N GLU A 284 10.24 7.00 20.96
CA GLU A 284 9.76 8.38 21.12
C GLU A 284 10.23 8.99 22.42
N GLU A 285 10.11 8.26 23.53
CA GLU A 285 10.53 8.68 24.86
C GLU A 285 12.04 8.96 24.91
N ARG A 286 12.85 8.08 24.34
CA ARG A 286 14.31 8.20 24.37
C ARG A 286 14.84 9.26 23.42
N LEU A 287 14.30 9.35 22.20
CA LEU A 287 14.85 10.22 21.16
C LEU A 287 14.22 11.60 21.12
N GLY A 288 13.04 11.79 21.74
CA GLY A 288 12.25 13.01 21.60
C GLY A 288 11.77 13.26 20.16
N LEU A 289 11.70 12.22 19.34
CA LEU A 289 11.27 12.24 17.94
C LEU A 289 10.03 11.36 17.75
N PRO A 290 9.06 11.75 16.89
CA PRO A 290 7.93 10.90 16.56
C PRO A 290 8.38 9.60 15.90
N ALA A 291 7.78 8.47 16.27
CA ALA A 291 8.05 7.16 15.68
C ALA A 291 7.00 6.78 14.62
N ILE A 292 7.47 6.57 13.40
CA ILE A 292 6.66 6.07 12.29
C ILE A 292 6.61 4.55 12.38
N ARG A 293 5.44 4.01 12.71
CA ARG A 293 5.22 2.57 12.95
C ARG A 293 4.81 1.89 11.66
N ILE A 294 5.63 0.96 11.20
CA ILE A 294 5.40 0.16 9.98
C ILE A 294 5.40 -1.33 10.37
N GLY A 295 4.23 -1.94 10.38
CA GLY A 295 4.07 -3.37 10.63
C GLY A 295 4.60 -4.22 9.46
N ARG A 296 5.33 -5.29 9.77
CA ARG A 296 5.44 -6.47 8.88
C ARG A 296 4.16 -7.30 9.04
N LEU A 297 3.06 -6.73 8.57
CA LEU A 297 1.69 -7.09 8.89
C LEU A 297 0.78 -6.91 7.68
N GLY A 298 -0.19 -7.79 7.50
CA GLY A 298 -1.23 -7.68 6.47
C GLY A 298 -0.74 -8.01 5.06
N GLY A 299 0.29 -8.84 4.91
CA GLY A 299 0.75 -9.27 3.58
C GLY A 299 2.04 -10.09 3.55
N GLN A 300 2.73 -10.26 4.68
CA GLN A 300 4.03 -10.94 4.80
C GLN A 300 3.87 -12.47 4.82
N TYR A 301 3.14 -13.03 3.84
CA TYR A 301 2.80 -14.45 3.73
C TYR A 301 3.71 -15.25 2.80
N ALA A 302 4.76 -14.64 2.25
CA ALA A 302 5.67 -15.27 1.31
C ALA A 302 7.14 -15.09 1.76
N LYS A 303 7.99 -16.07 1.47
CA LYS A 303 9.40 -16.06 1.87
C LYS A 303 10.33 -16.63 0.79
N PRO A 304 11.43 -15.95 0.43
CA PRO A 304 12.43 -16.52 -0.46
C PRO A 304 13.22 -17.62 0.24
N ARG A 305 13.66 -18.63 -0.52
CA ARG A 305 14.40 -19.79 0.01
C ARG A 305 15.75 -19.94 -0.68
N SER A 306 16.77 -20.33 0.09
CA SER A 306 18.11 -20.66 -0.42
C SER A 306 18.12 -21.96 -1.22
N GLN A 307 17.27 -22.92 -0.84
CA GLN A 307 17.09 -24.18 -1.53
C GLN A 307 15.64 -24.34 -1.97
N ALA A 308 15.44 -24.85 -3.18
CA ALA A 308 14.10 -25.05 -3.74
C ALA A 308 13.33 -26.22 -3.10
N ALA A 309 14.04 -27.15 -2.47
CA ALA A 309 13.50 -28.34 -1.82
C ALA A 309 14.11 -28.50 -0.42
N GLU A 310 13.41 -29.22 0.45
CA GLU A 310 13.86 -29.65 1.77
C GLU A 310 13.66 -31.17 1.94
N GLY A 311 14.34 -31.76 2.93
CA GLY A 311 14.41 -33.20 3.12
C GLY A 311 15.46 -33.90 2.23
N GLU A 312 15.73 -35.16 2.54
CA GLU A 312 16.75 -35.99 1.86
C GLU A 312 16.13 -37.25 1.24
N GLY A 313 16.79 -37.79 0.22
CA GLY A 313 16.40 -39.04 -0.43
C GLY A 313 14.95 -39.03 -0.94
N THR A 314 14.19 -40.05 -0.56
CA THR A 314 12.78 -40.23 -0.96
C THR A 314 11.80 -39.31 -0.24
N ALA A 315 12.23 -38.59 0.81
CA ALA A 315 11.41 -37.62 1.53
C ALA A 315 11.56 -36.18 1.01
N ARG A 316 12.33 -35.98 -0.07
CA ARG A 316 12.58 -34.65 -0.65
C ARG A 316 11.28 -34.03 -1.19
N MET A 317 10.97 -32.83 -0.73
CA MET A 317 9.75 -32.09 -1.08
C MET A 317 10.05 -30.61 -1.36
N PRO A 318 9.18 -29.85 -2.05
CA PRO A 318 9.37 -28.42 -2.22
C PRO A 318 9.51 -27.70 -0.86
N ALA A 319 10.40 -26.72 -0.81
CA ALA A 319 10.60 -25.91 0.38
C ALA A 319 9.33 -25.11 0.71
N TYR A 320 9.04 -24.91 2.00
CA TYR A 320 7.97 -24.01 2.45
C TYR A 320 8.32 -22.58 2.02
N ARG A 321 7.44 -21.93 1.26
CA ARG A 321 7.66 -20.59 0.70
C ARG A 321 6.71 -19.55 1.30
N GLY A 322 6.08 -19.87 2.42
CA GLY A 322 5.08 -19.04 3.06
C GLY A 322 3.66 -19.51 2.73
N ASP A 323 2.72 -19.17 3.62
CA ASP A 323 1.32 -19.60 3.58
C ASP A 323 0.61 -19.18 2.28
N ALA A 324 1.04 -18.10 1.61
CA ALA A 324 0.51 -17.66 0.31
C ALA A 324 0.97 -18.53 -0.88
N VAL A 325 1.95 -19.42 -0.68
CA VAL A 325 2.47 -20.32 -1.72
C VAL A 325 2.08 -21.76 -1.45
N ASN A 326 2.42 -22.28 -0.27
CA ASN A 326 2.20 -23.69 0.08
C ASN A 326 1.99 -23.87 1.59
N SER A 327 1.58 -25.06 2.01
CA SER A 327 1.28 -25.38 3.40
C SER A 327 2.53 -25.55 4.24
N ARG A 328 2.40 -25.26 5.54
CA ARG A 328 3.40 -25.55 6.58
C ARG A 328 3.61 -27.06 6.78
N SER A 329 2.56 -27.87 6.56
CA SER A 329 2.60 -29.32 6.71
C SER A 329 3.71 -29.94 5.85
N ALA A 330 4.60 -30.72 6.47
CA ALA A 330 5.73 -31.36 5.81
C ALA A 330 5.29 -32.64 5.07
N CYS A 331 4.46 -32.49 4.03
CA CYS A 331 4.08 -33.57 3.12
C CYS A 331 4.09 -33.11 1.65
N PRO A 332 4.33 -34.01 0.68
CA PRO A 332 4.43 -33.64 -0.74
C PRO A 332 3.22 -32.85 -1.27
N HIS A 333 2.00 -33.26 -0.90
CA HIS A 333 0.78 -32.56 -1.27
C HIS A 333 0.72 -31.15 -0.66
N GLY A 334 0.99 -31.02 0.64
CA GLY A 334 0.99 -29.72 1.32
C GLY A 334 2.07 -28.76 0.80
N ARG A 335 3.19 -29.28 0.29
CA ARG A 335 4.28 -28.46 -0.27
C ARG A 335 4.14 -28.10 -1.74
N THR A 336 3.15 -28.64 -2.43
CA THR A 336 2.85 -28.24 -3.80
C THR A 336 2.30 -26.81 -3.82
N PRO A 337 2.85 -25.88 -4.64
CA PRO A 337 2.32 -24.53 -4.75
C PRO A 337 0.86 -24.52 -5.20
N ASP A 338 0.02 -23.77 -4.49
CA ASP A 338 -1.42 -23.69 -4.73
C ASP A 338 -1.83 -22.23 -4.97
N PRO A 339 -2.29 -21.88 -6.19
CA PRO A 339 -2.62 -20.50 -6.53
C PRO A 339 -3.84 -19.94 -5.79
N SER A 340 -4.74 -20.80 -5.27
CA SER A 340 -5.90 -20.35 -4.48
C SER A 340 -5.49 -19.64 -3.18
N ARG A 341 -4.28 -19.93 -2.68
CA ARG A 341 -3.70 -19.29 -1.50
C ARG A 341 -3.43 -17.79 -1.70
N LEU A 342 -3.32 -17.32 -2.93
CA LEU A 342 -3.24 -15.88 -3.22
C LEU A 342 -4.54 -15.17 -2.83
N LEU A 343 -5.69 -15.81 -3.05
CA LEU A 343 -7.00 -15.30 -2.65
C LEU A 343 -7.13 -15.29 -1.13
N THR A 344 -6.75 -16.40 -0.48
CA THR A 344 -6.73 -16.49 0.98
C THR A 344 -5.81 -15.45 1.61
N ALA A 345 -4.66 -15.17 1.00
CA ALA A 345 -3.74 -14.13 1.45
C ALA A 345 -4.40 -12.74 1.38
N ARG A 346 -5.10 -12.42 0.28
CA ARG A 346 -5.88 -11.18 0.17
C ARG A 346 -6.96 -11.08 1.25
N ASP A 347 -7.78 -12.11 1.41
CA ASP A 347 -8.87 -12.10 2.40
C ASP A 347 -8.33 -11.88 3.82
N GLN A 348 -7.20 -12.53 4.16
CA GLN A 348 -6.57 -12.32 5.45
C GLN A 348 -5.97 -10.91 5.57
N SER A 349 -5.32 -10.38 4.53
CA SER A 349 -4.83 -8.99 4.52
C SER A 349 -5.96 -7.97 4.74
N GLU A 350 -7.13 -8.18 4.15
CA GLU A 350 -8.32 -7.32 4.37
C GLU A 350 -8.82 -7.41 5.81
N ARG A 351 -8.85 -8.61 6.40
CA ARG A 351 -9.21 -8.79 7.81
C ARG A 351 -8.22 -8.09 8.74
N VAL A 352 -6.93 -8.24 8.48
CA VAL A 352 -5.87 -7.52 9.20
C VAL A 352 -6.09 -6.01 9.07
N ARG A 353 -6.32 -5.49 7.86
CA ARG A 353 -6.58 -4.06 7.64
C ARG A 353 -7.79 -3.56 8.45
N GLY A 354 -8.85 -4.36 8.53
CA GLY A 354 -10.03 -4.08 9.36
C GLY A 354 -9.71 -4.01 10.86
N TRP A 355 -8.86 -4.92 11.37
CA TRP A 355 -8.42 -4.91 12.77
C TRP A 355 -7.46 -3.76 13.11
N LEU A 356 -6.80 -3.18 12.09
CA LEU A 356 -5.96 -1.98 12.25
C LEU A 356 -6.75 -0.67 12.21
N ALA A 357 -8.07 -0.70 11.98
CA ALA A 357 -8.89 0.51 11.88
C ALA A 357 -8.74 1.41 13.13
N GLY A 358 -8.47 2.70 12.91
CA GLY A 358 -8.27 3.69 13.96
C GLY A 358 -6.89 3.66 14.64
N ARG A 359 -5.95 2.82 14.18
CA ARG A 359 -4.58 2.77 14.71
C ARG A 359 -3.59 3.46 13.76
N SER A 360 -2.63 4.17 14.33
CA SER A 360 -1.55 4.84 13.59
C SER A 360 -0.40 3.87 13.27
N ILE A 361 -0.68 2.83 12.46
CA ILE A 361 0.31 1.85 12.00
C ILE A 361 0.10 1.54 10.53
N HIS A 362 1.19 1.54 9.77
CA HIS A 362 1.18 1.20 8.34
C HIS A 362 1.54 -0.27 8.13
N THR A 363 1.10 -0.86 7.01
CA THR A 363 1.41 -2.25 6.63
C THR A 363 2.56 -2.31 5.64
N SER A 364 3.33 -3.40 5.69
CA SER A 364 4.44 -3.65 4.76
C SER A 364 4.76 -5.13 4.62
N HIS A 365 5.27 -5.51 3.45
CA HIS A 365 5.79 -6.85 3.17
C HIS A 365 6.81 -6.84 2.02
N GLU A 366 7.53 -7.96 1.85
CA GLU A 366 8.41 -8.17 0.69
C GLU A 366 7.56 -8.29 -0.57
N ALA A 367 7.86 -7.52 -1.61
CA ALA A 367 7.19 -7.62 -2.92
C ALA A 367 7.58 -8.91 -3.66
N LEU A 368 7.37 -10.08 -3.07
CA LEU A 368 7.94 -11.34 -3.55
C LEU A 368 7.08 -11.99 -4.63
N LEU A 369 5.76 -12.09 -4.39
CA LEU A 369 4.81 -12.75 -5.29
C LEU A 369 4.26 -11.73 -6.29
N LEU A 370 4.99 -11.50 -7.38
CA LEU A 370 4.67 -10.43 -8.33
C LEU A 370 3.30 -10.56 -9.00
N ASP A 371 2.76 -11.78 -9.13
CA ASP A 371 1.39 -12.02 -9.58
C ASP A 371 0.35 -11.39 -8.62
N TYR A 372 0.58 -11.48 -7.31
CA TYR A 372 -0.26 -10.87 -6.27
C TYR A 372 -0.11 -9.34 -6.27
N GLU A 373 1.12 -8.85 -6.32
CA GLU A 373 1.42 -7.42 -6.29
C GLU A 373 0.87 -6.68 -7.52
N ALA A 374 1.10 -7.25 -8.72
CA ALA A 374 0.61 -6.68 -9.96
C ALA A 374 -0.92 -6.66 -10.03
N ALA A 375 -1.59 -7.72 -9.58
CA ALA A 375 -3.04 -7.78 -9.54
C ALA A 375 -3.64 -6.75 -8.59
N LEU A 376 -2.98 -6.47 -7.46
CA LEU A 376 -3.41 -5.47 -6.48
C LEU A 376 -2.82 -4.07 -6.74
N THR A 377 -2.32 -3.80 -7.95
CA THR A 377 -1.88 -2.45 -8.35
C THR A 377 -3.05 -1.64 -8.87
N ARG A 378 -3.18 -0.38 -8.43
CA ARG A 378 -4.21 0.57 -8.91
C ARG A 378 -3.55 1.79 -9.50
N THR A 379 -4.07 2.27 -10.62
CA THR A 379 -3.61 3.51 -11.27
C THR A 379 -4.57 4.65 -10.93
N SER A 380 -4.03 5.76 -10.45
CA SER A 380 -4.79 6.99 -10.20
C SER A 380 -3.92 8.20 -10.56
N LYS A 381 -4.50 9.18 -11.26
CA LYS A 381 -3.80 10.40 -11.71
C LYS A 381 -2.45 10.11 -12.39
N GLY A 382 -2.40 9.10 -13.28
CA GLY A 382 -1.19 8.73 -14.03
C GLY A 382 -0.12 7.95 -13.25
N ARG A 383 -0.32 7.72 -11.94
CA ARG A 383 0.62 6.97 -11.09
C ARG A 383 0.02 5.63 -10.69
N SER A 384 0.83 4.58 -10.73
CA SER A 384 0.46 3.26 -10.24
C SER A 384 0.90 3.10 -8.79
N TRP A 385 0.09 2.43 -7.98
CA TRP A 385 0.37 2.17 -6.58
C TRP A 385 0.02 0.72 -6.29
N ALA A 386 0.92 0.01 -5.62
CA ALA A 386 0.57 -1.26 -5.01
C ALA A 386 -0.40 -0.96 -3.87
N THR A 387 -1.60 -1.55 -3.92
CA THR A 387 -2.61 -1.41 -2.86
C THR A 387 -2.65 -2.65 -1.95
N SER A 388 -1.67 -3.54 -2.08
CA SER A 388 -1.46 -4.69 -1.20
C SER A 388 -0.93 -4.28 0.19
N ALA A 389 -0.13 -3.21 0.28
CA ALA A 389 0.37 -2.63 1.52
C ALA A 389 0.82 -1.18 1.33
N HIS A 390 1.05 -0.47 2.44
CA HIS A 390 1.51 0.92 2.39
C HIS A 390 2.93 1.04 1.85
N SER A 391 3.84 0.16 2.26
CA SER A 391 5.21 0.11 1.76
C SER A 391 5.60 -1.33 1.41
N LEU A 392 6.42 -1.48 0.39
CA LEU A 392 6.95 -2.77 -0.04
C LEU A 392 8.48 -2.77 0.07
N TRP A 393 9.13 -3.94 0.13
CA TRP A 393 10.58 -3.99 -0.03
C TRP A 393 11.07 -5.01 -1.06
N LEU A 394 12.22 -4.69 -1.63
CA LEU A 394 13.04 -5.54 -2.47
C LEU A 394 14.00 -6.38 -1.61
N GLY A 395 13.89 -7.69 -1.73
CA GLY A 395 14.71 -8.65 -0.97
C GLY A 395 16.13 -8.83 -1.53
N GLU A 396 17.04 -9.32 -0.69
CA GLU A 396 18.43 -9.59 -1.07
C GLU A 396 18.57 -10.59 -2.23
N ARG A 397 17.60 -11.52 -2.37
CA ARG A 397 17.61 -12.57 -3.41
C ARG A 397 16.80 -12.23 -4.66
N THR A 398 16.23 -11.02 -4.71
CA THR A 398 15.35 -10.56 -5.79
C THR A 398 15.80 -9.21 -6.36
N ARG A 399 16.90 -8.63 -5.85
CA ARG A 399 17.45 -7.32 -6.25
C ARG A 399 18.33 -7.32 -7.51
N ASP A 400 18.06 -8.22 -8.46
CA ASP A 400 18.70 -8.13 -9.78
C ASP A 400 18.20 -6.85 -10.48
N VAL A 401 19.12 -5.96 -10.86
CA VAL A 401 18.83 -4.65 -11.46
C VAL A 401 17.97 -4.79 -12.73
N ALA A 402 18.21 -5.84 -13.52
CA ALA A 402 17.44 -6.13 -14.73
C ALA A 402 16.27 -7.10 -14.51
N GLY A 403 16.09 -7.56 -13.26
CA GLY A 403 15.14 -8.60 -12.89
C GLY A 403 13.70 -8.10 -12.75
N ALA A 404 12.78 -9.07 -12.67
CA ALA A 404 11.35 -8.83 -12.58
C ALA A 404 10.91 -7.99 -11.38
N HIS A 405 11.52 -8.20 -10.21
CA HIS A 405 11.15 -7.46 -9.00
C HIS A 405 11.50 -5.98 -9.09
N VAL A 406 12.68 -5.65 -9.62
CA VAL A 406 13.08 -4.26 -9.88
C VAL A 406 12.20 -3.65 -10.98
N GLU A 407 11.87 -4.41 -12.02
CA GLU A 407 10.96 -3.98 -13.08
C GLU A 407 9.54 -3.66 -12.56
N TYR A 408 9.01 -4.44 -11.63
CA TYR A 408 7.72 -4.14 -11.02
C TYR A 408 7.82 -2.89 -10.12
N LEU A 409 8.79 -2.88 -9.21
CA LEU A 409 8.93 -1.84 -8.19
C LEU A 409 9.23 -0.45 -8.76
N ARG A 410 9.90 -0.33 -9.91
CA ARG A 410 10.21 0.98 -10.52
C ARG A 410 8.96 1.80 -10.91
N GLY A 411 7.82 1.13 -11.17
CA GLY A 411 6.64 1.80 -11.72
C GLY A 411 5.48 1.99 -10.75
N ILE A 412 5.55 1.39 -9.56
CA ILE A 412 4.65 1.78 -8.46
C ILE A 412 5.18 3.06 -7.80
N ALA A 413 4.34 3.79 -7.06
CA ALA A 413 4.68 5.06 -6.40
C ALA A 413 4.89 4.96 -4.87
N ASN A 414 4.62 3.79 -4.27
CA ASN A 414 4.77 3.50 -2.84
C ASN A 414 6.19 3.80 -2.30
N PRO A 415 6.38 4.06 -1.00
CA PRO A 415 7.70 3.93 -0.38
C PRO A 415 8.25 2.50 -0.51
N ILE A 416 9.51 2.37 -0.92
CA ILE A 416 10.17 1.09 -1.19
C ILE A 416 11.41 0.94 -0.31
N GLY A 417 11.46 -0.19 0.40
CA GLY A 417 12.67 -0.67 1.07
C GLY A 417 13.58 -1.45 0.13
N ILE A 418 14.90 -1.34 0.28
CA ILE A 418 15.89 -2.16 -0.43
C ILE A 418 16.78 -2.83 0.62
N LYS A 419 16.78 -4.17 0.67
CA LYS A 419 17.70 -4.91 1.54
C LYS A 419 19.13 -4.80 1.02
N CYS A 420 20.02 -4.29 1.86
CA CYS A 420 21.45 -4.11 1.59
C CYS A 420 22.25 -5.16 2.36
N GLY A 421 22.45 -6.33 1.75
CA GLY A 421 23.26 -7.41 2.32
C GLY A 421 24.75 -7.33 2.01
N PRO A 422 25.56 -8.26 2.56
CA PRO A 422 27.01 -8.26 2.45
C PRO A 422 27.50 -8.69 1.05
N THR A 423 26.62 -8.84 0.07
CA THR A 423 27.01 -9.09 -1.33
C THR A 423 26.66 -7.91 -2.23
N LEU A 424 26.08 -6.84 -1.67
CA LEU A 424 25.76 -5.64 -2.41
C LEU A 424 27.02 -4.76 -2.50
N GLU A 425 27.39 -4.42 -3.73
CA GLU A 425 28.46 -3.47 -4.01
C GLU A 425 27.88 -2.08 -4.30
N ALA A 426 28.70 -1.04 -4.06
CA ALA A 426 28.29 0.36 -4.22
C ALA A 426 27.78 0.68 -5.64
N GLU A 427 28.44 0.16 -6.68
CA GLU A 427 28.04 0.35 -8.07
C GLU A 427 26.65 -0.24 -8.35
N GLN A 428 26.40 -1.47 -7.86
CA GLN A 428 25.10 -2.10 -7.99
C GLN A 428 24.01 -1.35 -7.22
N LEU A 429 24.32 -0.82 -6.03
CA LEU A 429 23.38 0.02 -5.27
C LEU A 429 23.02 1.28 -6.05
N THR A 430 24.00 1.98 -6.63
CA THR A 430 23.75 3.15 -7.47
C THR A 430 22.85 2.79 -8.67
N ALA A 431 23.14 1.69 -9.37
CA ALA A 431 22.32 1.23 -10.49
C ALA A 431 20.88 0.88 -10.09
N LEU A 432 20.69 0.30 -8.89
CA LEU A 432 19.35 0.07 -8.34
C LEU A 432 18.61 1.38 -8.09
N LEU A 433 19.27 2.38 -7.51
CA LEU A 433 18.68 3.70 -7.23
C LEU A 433 18.30 4.43 -8.52
N ASP A 434 19.19 4.42 -9.52
CA ASP A 434 18.93 5.00 -10.84
C ASP A 434 17.71 4.36 -11.50
N ARG A 435 17.50 3.05 -11.29
CA ARG A 435 16.38 2.31 -11.87
C ARG A 435 15.06 2.50 -11.11
N LEU A 436 15.10 2.55 -9.78
CA LEU A 436 13.91 2.51 -8.92
C LEU A 436 13.33 3.89 -8.56
N ASP A 437 14.18 4.92 -8.58
CA ASP A 437 13.81 6.29 -8.22
C ASP A 437 14.67 7.30 -9.01
N PRO A 438 14.55 7.35 -10.35
CA PRO A 438 15.36 8.24 -11.18
C PRO A 438 15.21 9.72 -10.77
N ASP A 439 14.03 10.11 -10.30
CA ASP A 439 13.69 11.49 -9.92
C ASP A 439 14.12 11.86 -8.50
N ALA A 440 14.74 10.94 -7.76
CA ALA A 440 15.21 11.15 -6.40
C ALA A 440 14.09 11.68 -5.48
N THR A 441 12.93 11.03 -5.50
CA THR A 441 11.73 11.47 -4.82
C THR A 441 11.89 11.36 -3.29
N PRO A 442 11.72 12.44 -2.52
CA PRO A 442 11.77 12.36 -1.05
C PRO A 442 10.76 11.35 -0.49
N GLY A 443 11.20 10.57 0.50
CA GLY A 443 10.38 9.55 1.14
C GLY A 443 10.16 8.27 0.33
N ARG A 444 10.74 8.17 -0.88
CA ARG A 444 10.57 7.02 -1.77
C ARG A 444 11.44 5.84 -1.40
N ILE A 445 12.73 6.04 -1.14
CA ILE A 445 13.67 4.95 -0.91
C ILE A 445 14.11 4.87 0.55
N THR A 446 14.01 3.66 1.10
CA THR A 446 14.62 3.25 2.37
C THR A 446 15.65 2.15 2.12
N LEU A 447 16.91 2.41 2.44
CA LEU A 447 17.99 1.43 2.39
C LEU A 447 18.09 0.71 3.73
N VAL A 448 17.90 -0.61 3.70
CA VAL A 448 17.82 -1.47 4.89
C VAL A 448 19.10 -2.28 5.02
N SER A 449 20.06 -1.78 5.81
CA SER A 449 21.35 -2.42 6.06
C SER A 449 21.17 -3.70 6.85
N ARG A 450 21.70 -4.83 6.34
CA ARG A 450 21.65 -6.14 7.01
C ARG A 450 22.93 -6.93 6.83
N LEU A 451 24.05 -6.39 7.31
CA LEU A 451 25.40 -6.85 6.97
C LEU A 451 25.91 -7.92 7.92
N GLY A 452 25.39 -7.97 9.15
CA GLY A 452 25.92 -8.77 10.24
C GLY A 452 26.97 -8.01 11.03
N ALA A 453 27.03 -8.23 12.35
CA ALA A 453 27.98 -7.59 13.26
C ALA A 453 29.45 -7.79 12.82
N GLY A 454 29.75 -8.92 12.18
CA GLY A 454 31.09 -9.22 11.67
C GLY A 454 31.50 -8.49 10.39
N GLN A 455 30.57 -7.88 9.64
CA GLN A 455 30.86 -7.25 8.34
C GLN A 455 30.43 -5.78 8.24
N VAL A 456 29.56 -5.30 9.14
CA VAL A 456 28.98 -3.95 9.07
C VAL A 456 30.04 -2.85 9.00
N GLU A 457 31.10 -2.91 9.82
CA GLU A 457 32.19 -1.92 9.84
C GLU A 457 32.97 -1.85 8.53
N GLN A 458 33.12 -2.97 7.82
CA GLN A 458 33.90 -3.03 6.60
C GLN A 458 33.08 -2.63 5.37
N ARG A 459 31.77 -2.93 5.39
CA ARG A 459 30.92 -2.84 4.19
C ARG A 459 30.08 -1.58 4.15
N LEU A 460 29.44 -1.21 5.26
CA LEU A 460 28.48 -0.11 5.30
C LEU A 460 29.08 1.25 4.88
N PRO A 461 30.33 1.62 5.27
CA PRO A 461 30.89 2.92 4.91
C PRO A 461 30.95 3.16 3.40
N SER A 462 31.28 2.12 2.61
CA SER A 462 31.37 2.23 1.15
C SER A 462 30.01 2.50 0.50
N LEU A 463 28.96 1.85 0.99
CA LEU A 463 27.59 2.02 0.49
C LEU A 463 27.05 3.41 0.85
N MET A 464 27.23 3.84 2.10
CA MET A 464 26.84 5.18 2.54
C MET A 464 27.58 6.28 1.80
N ALA A 465 28.88 6.10 1.54
CA ALA A 465 29.68 7.05 0.77
C ALA A 465 29.18 7.20 -0.67
N ALA A 466 28.86 6.09 -1.35
CA ALA A 466 28.35 6.11 -2.71
C ALA A 466 26.99 6.83 -2.82
N VAL A 467 26.07 6.52 -1.90
CA VAL A 467 24.76 7.18 -1.83
C VAL A 467 24.92 8.67 -1.51
N ARG A 468 25.77 9.03 -0.54
CA ARG A 468 26.02 10.43 -0.19
C ARG A 468 26.61 11.21 -1.37
N ALA A 469 27.51 10.60 -2.12
CA ALA A 469 28.08 11.21 -3.33
C ALA A 469 27.03 11.47 -4.42
N SER A 470 25.96 10.66 -4.48
CA SER A 470 24.85 10.87 -5.42
C SER A 470 23.89 12.02 -5.04
N GLY A 471 23.91 12.47 -3.77
CA GLY A 471 22.99 13.50 -3.27
C GLY A 471 21.52 13.06 -3.16
N ARG A 472 21.21 11.77 -3.39
CA ARG A 472 19.84 11.24 -3.37
C ARG A 472 19.24 11.25 -1.94
N PRO A 473 17.97 11.64 -1.76
CA PRO A 473 17.29 11.63 -0.47
C PRO A 473 16.81 10.20 -0.17
N VAL A 474 17.65 9.42 0.51
CA VAL A 474 17.28 8.07 0.97
C VAL A 474 17.27 7.99 2.49
N LEU A 475 16.43 7.12 3.04
CA LEU A 475 16.42 6.81 4.46
C LEU A 475 17.32 5.60 4.73
N TRP A 476 18.18 5.64 5.74
CA TRP A 476 18.94 4.46 6.18
C TRP A 476 18.28 3.84 7.41
N VAL A 477 17.98 2.54 7.35
CA VAL A 477 17.40 1.76 8.44
C VAL A 477 18.27 0.53 8.71
N CYS A 478 18.42 0.14 9.97
CA CYS A 478 19.17 -1.06 10.35
C CYS A 478 18.24 -2.27 10.49
N ASP A 479 18.54 -3.35 9.77
CA ASP A 479 18.05 -4.70 10.00
C ASP A 479 19.20 -5.53 10.61
N PRO A 480 19.35 -5.50 11.94
CA PRO A 480 20.41 -6.23 12.64
C PRO A 480 20.09 -7.73 12.78
N MET A 481 19.04 -8.23 12.11
CA MET A 481 18.52 -9.57 12.32
C MET A 481 19.07 -10.53 11.29
N HIS A 482 18.81 -10.25 10.01
CA HIS A 482 19.10 -11.19 8.93
C HIS A 482 20.60 -11.38 8.72
N GLY A 483 21.43 -10.38 9.04
CA GLY A 483 22.89 -10.41 9.01
C GLY A 483 23.52 -11.41 9.98
N ASN A 484 22.82 -11.68 11.09
CA ASN A 484 23.33 -12.41 12.25
C ASN A 484 22.68 -13.79 12.42
N ASN A 485 22.19 -14.38 11.32
CA ASN A 485 21.72 -15.76 11.33
C ASN A 485 22.89 -16.73 11.59
N ARG A 486 22.77 -17.55 12.64
CA ARG A 486 23.68 -18.65 12.98
C ARG A 486 22.95 -19.99 12.80
N SER A 487 23.71 -21.08 12.74
CA SER A 487 23.18 -22.45 12.71
C SER A 487 23.86 -23.30 13.76
N ALA A 488 23.07 -23.98 14.59
CA ALA A 488 23.53 -24.96 15.57
C ALA A 488 22.63 -26.20 15.48
N ASN A 489 23.21 -27.38 15.28
CA ASN A 489 22.50 -28.67 15.13
C ASN A 489 21.32 -28.64 14.13
N GLY A 490 21.47 -27.91 13.02
CA GLY A 490 20.43 -27.79 11.99
C GLY A 490 19.34 -26.75 12.29
N THR A 491 19.29 -26.21 13.51
CA THR A 491 18.38 -25.12 13.91
C THR A 491 19.03 -23.77 13.67
N LYS A 492 18.26 -22.85 13.06
CA LYS A 492 18.68 -21.45 12.93
C LYS A 492 18.44 -20.72 14.25
N LEU A 493 19.38 -19.87 14.64
CA LEU A 493 19.28 -18.99 15.80
C LEU A 493 19.94 -17.65 15.50
N ARG A 494 19.70 -16.65 16.36
CA ARG A 494 20.41 -15.36 16.35
C ARG A 494 20.90 -15.03 17.75
N LEU A 495 22.07 -14.41 17.84
CA LEU A 495 22.64 -13.96 19.12
C LEU A 495 22.22 -12.52 19.40
N VAL A 496 21.51 -12.28 20.50
CA VAL A 496 21.08 -10.93 20.91
C VAL A 496 22.28 -9.96 21.02
N PRO A 497 23.45 -10.36 21.57
CA PRO A 497 24.63 -9.48 21.56
C PRO A 497 25.11 -9.07 20.16
N GLU A 498 25.02 -9.95 19.17
CA GLU A 498 25.42 -9.62 17.78
C GLU A 498 24.41 -8.66 17.13
N ILE A 499 23.12 -8.85 17.40
CA ILE A 499 22.05 -7.95 16.95
C ILE A 499 22.29 -6.54 17.51
N ILE A 500 22.58 -6.43 18.80
CA ILE A 500 22.89 -5.14 19.45
C ILE A 500 24.17 -4.54 18.85
N ALA A 501 25.24 -5.33 18.70
CA ALA A 501 26.50 -4.84 18.16
C ALA A 501 26.39 -4.29 16.73
N GLU A 502 25.61 -4.94 15.85
CA GLU A 502 25.34 -4.40 14.50
C GLU A 502 24.54 -3.11 14.56
N THR A 503 23.59 -3.00 15.48
CA THR A 503 22.76 -1.81 15.69
C THR A 503 23.60 -0.61 16.09
N GLU A 504 24.46 -0.76 17.09
CA GLU A 504 25.37 0.29 17.56
C GLU A 504 26.38 0.70 16.47
N ALA A 505 26.95 -0.29 15.78
CA ALA A 505 27.89 -0.04 14.69
C ALA A 505 27.23 0.73 13.53
N PHE A 506 25.99 0.37 13.16
CA PHE A 506 25.22 1.08 12.14
C PHE A 506 25.09 2.57 12.47
N VAL A 507 24.66 2.91 13.69
CA VAL A 507 24.48 4.31 14.11
C VAL A 507 25.82 5.06 14.11
N ARG A 508 26.87 4.46 14.69
CA ARG A 508 28.22 5.04 14.69
C ARG A 508 28.74 5.31 13.26
N ILE A 509 28.52 4.37 12.33
CA ILE A 509 28.94 4.53 10.92
C ILE A 509 28.09 5.59 10.23
N ALA A 510 26.78 5.64 10.48
CA ALA A 510 25.89 6.66 9.94
C ALA A 510 26.35 8.08 10.35
N HIS A 511 26.63 8.28 11.64
CA HIS A 511 27.16 9.54 12.17
C HIS A 511 28.49 9.93 11.50
N ARG A 512 29.47 9.02 11.45
CA ARG A 512 30.77 9.26 10.78
C ARG A 512 30.63 9.55 9.28
N SER A 513 29.60 8.98 8.65
CA SER A 513 29.32 9.17 7.22
C SER A 513 28.49 10.43 6.95
N GLY A 514 28.03 11.14 7.98
CA GLY A 514 27.18 12.31 7.85
C GLY A 514 25.79 12.00 7.28
N VAL A 515 25.25 10.80 7.54
CA VAL A 515 23.90 10.40 7.13
C VAL A 515 23.02 10.18 8.35
N VAL A 516 21.71 10.32 8.18
CA VAL A 516 20.73 10.10 9.26
C VAL A 516 20.58 8.59 9.52
N ALA A 517 20.80 8.17 10.77
CA ALA A 517 20.33 6.88 11.25
C ALA A 517 18.81 6.95 11.40
N GLY A 518 18.09 6.43 10.40
CA GLY A 518 16.67 6.67 10.20
C GLY A 518 15.73 5.72 10.92
N GLY A 519 16.22 4.60 11.48
CA GLY A 519 15.39 3.69 12.23
C GLY A 519 15.84 2.23 12.27
N LEU A 520 14.91 1.37 12.68
CA LEU A 520 15.09 -0.07 12.84
C LEU A 520 14.10 -0.88 12.00
N HIS A 521 14.53 -2.05 11.54
CA HIS A 521 13.71 -3.07 10.88
C HIS A 521 13.91 -4.40 11.60
N LEU A 522 12.93 -4.82 12.41
CA LEU A 522 13.06 -5.96 13.32
C LEU A 522 12.07 -7.08 13.02
N GLU A 523 12.49 -8.32 13.27
CA GLU A 523 11.59 -9.47 13.35
C GLU A 523 11.30 -9.75 14.82
N VAL A 524 10.06 -9.50 15.25
CA VAL A 524 9.65 -9.57 16.66
C VAL A 524 8.41 -10.46 16.82
N THR A 525 8.15 -10.89 18.05
CA THR A 525 6.91 -11.60 18.40
C THR A 525 6.45 -11.26 19.82
N PRO A 526 5.14 -11.12 20.06
CA PRO A 526 4.61 -10.95 21.41
C PRO A 526 4.65 -12.25 22.22
N GLN A 527 4.87 -13.40 21.57
CA GLN A 527 4.96 -14.69 22.24
C GLN A 527 6.25 -14.80 23.07
N PRO A 528 6.21 -15.44 24.25
CA PRO A 528 7.37 -15.59 25.13
C PRO A 528 8.33 -16.69 24.61
N VAL A 529 8.81 -16.53 23.38
CA VAL A 529 9.72 -17.48 22.73
C VAL A 529 11.18 -17.19 23.06
N LEU A 530 12.03 -18.21 22.90
CA LEU A 530 13.48 -18.12 23.04
C LEU A 530 14.18 -18.45 21.71
N GLU A 531 13.66 -17.87 20.62
CA GLU A 531 14.19 -18.05 19.26
C GLU A 531 15.56 -17.35 19.08
N CYS A 532 15.71 -16.14 19.62
CA CYS A 532 17.01 -15.48 19.78
C CYS A 532 17.61 -15.78 21.16
N VAL A 533 18.93 -15.94 21.25
CA VAL A 533 19.61 -16.38 22.48
C VAL A 533 20.78 -15.45 22.85
N GLU A 534 21.19 -15.46 24.12
CA GLU A 534 22.31 -14.63 24.60
C GLU A 534 23.68 -15.22 24.23
N ARG A 535 23.79 -16.55 24.15
CA ARG A 535 25.04 -17.27 23.91
C ARG A 535 24.74 -18.61 23.21
N LEU A 536 25.74 -19.12 22.50
CA LEU A 536 25.72 -20.50 22.00
C LEU A 536 26.14 -21.42 23.15
N ASP A 537 25.24 -22.27 23.64
CA ASP A 537 25.55 -23.36 24.55
C ASP A 537 24.99 -24.70 24.04
N GLU A 538 25.51 -25.84 24.52
CA GLU A 538 25.08 -27.18 24.08
C GLU A 538 23.57 -27.40 24.28
N ALA A 539 22.99 -26.79 25.31
CA ALA A 539 21.56 -26.84 25.63
C ALA A 539 20.67 -25.94 24.74
N THR A 540 21.27 -25.18 23.83
CA THR A 540 20.55 -24.33 22.86
C THR A 540 20.00 -25.14 21.68
N ALA A 541 20.58 -26.31 21.42
CA ALA A 541 20.22 -27.16 20.27
C ALA A 541 18.85 -27.85 20.39
N ASP A 542 18.43 -28.20 21.60
CA ASP A 542 17.22 -29.02 21.85
C ASP A 542 15.97 -28.19 22.17
N ARG A 543 16.02 -26.86 21.94
CA ARG A 543 14.93 -25.96 22.34
C ARG A 543 13.79 -25.96 21.31
N PRO A 544 12.53 -25.87 21.77
CA PRO A 544 11.39 -25.74 20.86
C PRO A 544 11.53 -24.45 20.03
N PHE A 545 11.59 -24.63 18.70
CA PHE A 545 11.63 -23.55 17.73
C PHE A 545 10.25 -23.44 17.06
N GLU A 546 9.52 -22.38 17.38
CA GLU A 546 8.12 -22.23 16.93
C GLU A 546 8.02 -21.57 15.56
N SER A 547 8.97 -20.70 15.20
CA SER A 547 9.03 -20.09 13.88
C SER A 547 9.31 -21.15 12.81
N LEU A 548 8.52 -21.17 11.74
CA LEU A 548 8.80 -21.99 10.56
C LEU A 548 9.83 -21.37 9.62
N CYS A 549 10.43 -20.27 10.04
CA CYS A 549 11.15 -19.34 9.20
C CYS A 549 12.47 -18.93 9.84
N ASP A 550 12.59 -17.68 10.29
CA ASP A 550 13.80 -17.20 10.96
C ASP A 550 13.48 -16.85 12.43
N PRO A 551 14.49 -16.82 13.33
CA PRO A 551 14.30 -16.57 14.76
C PRO A 551 13.93 -15.13 15.08
N ARG A 552 12.86 -14.90 15.82
CA ARG A 552 12.34 -13.56 16.20
C ARG A 552 12.82 -13.15 17.59
N LEU A 553 12.92 -11.84 17.81
CA LEU A 553 13.09 -11.29 19.16
C LEU A 553 11.76 -11.38 19.90
N ASN A 554 11.79 -11.83 21.15
CA ASN A 554 10.65 -11.60 22.04
C ASN A 554 10.60 -10.13 22.49
N ALA A 555 9.54 -9.76 23.22
CA ALA A 555 9.31 -8.37 23.64
C ALA A 555 10.47 -7.76 24.45
N GLU A 556 11.05 -8.49 25.39
CA GLU A 556 12.16 -8.01 26.23
C GLU A 556 13.43 -7.79 25.41
N GLN A 557 13.77 -8.75 24.55
CA GLN A 557 14.92 -8.65 23.68
C GLN A 557 14.77 -7.49 22.68
N ALA A 558 13.57 -7.29 22.11
CA ALA A 558 13.30 -6.19 21.19
C ALA A 558 13.48 -4.82 21.87
N LEU A 559 13.00 -4.66 23.12
CA LEU A 559 13.21 -3.43 23.90
C LEU A 559 14.69 -3.15 24.15
N ARG A 560 15.51 -4.17 24.41
CA ARG A 560 16.97 -4.01 24.55
C ARG A 560 17.63 -3.50 23.27
N VAL A 561 17.20 -3.98 22.11
CA VAL A 561 17.72 -3.51 20.80
C VAL A 561 17.30 -2.06 20.55
N VAL A 562 16.05 -1.71 20.84
CA VAL A 562 15.55 -0.33 20.74
C VAL A 562 16.33 0.62 21.67
N ALA A 563 16.54 0.22 22.92
CA ALA A 563 17.32 1.01 23.88
C ALA A 563 18.77 1.20 23.43
N ALA A 564 19.41 0.16 22.88
CA ALA A 564 20.78 0.25 22.34
C ALA A 564 20.85 1.18 21.12
N TYR A 565 19.88 1.10 20.21
CA TYR A 565 19.78 2.03 19.08
C TYR A 565 19.67 3.47 19.56
N ALA A 566 18.74 3.75 20.47
CA ALA A 566 18.50 5.10 20.94
C ALA A 566 19.72 5.68 21.66
N ALA A 567 20.34 4.91 22.56
CA ALA A 567 21.56 5.32 23.26
C ALA A 567 22.71 5.64 22.29
N ALA A 568 22.86 4.85 21.22
CA ALA A 568 23.87 5.11 20.19
C ALA A 568 23.58 6.39 19.38
N VAL A 569 22.31 6.75 19.17
CA VAL A 569 21.92 7.98 18.47
C VAL A 569 22.20 9.23 19.33
N GLU A 570 21.97 9.14 20.64
CA GLU A 570 22.25 10.25 21.57
C GLU A 570 23.75 10.51 21.75
N CYS A 571 24.56 9.45 21.71
CA CYS A 571 26.01 9.52 21.77
C CYS A 571 26.58 10.05 20.43
N ARG A 572 26.47 11.36 20.20
CA ARG A 572 27.21 12.04 19.14
C ARG A 572 28.71 12.07 19.52
N PRO A 573 29.60 11.54 18.66
CA PRO A 573 31.05 11.60 18.92
C PRO A 573 31.59 13.03 18.93
#